data_AF-C9RIH7-F1
#
_entry.id   AF-C9RIH7-F1
#
_cell.length_a   1.000
_cell.length_b   1.000
_cell.length_c   1.000
_cell.angle_alpha   90.00
_cell.angle_beta   90.00
_cell.angle_gamma   90.00
#
_symmetry.space_group_name_H-M   'P 1'
#
loop_
_entity.id
_entity.type
_entity.pdbx_description
1 polymer ?
#
loop_
_entity_poly.entity_id
_entity_poly.type
_entity_poly.pdbx_seq_one_letter_code
_entity_poly.pdbx_strand_id
1 'polypeptide(L)'
;MDDNPIVKKLDAITKTLFTIIRSLGIVFITIMIDAIISPSYYSGFIALTLGVLSFVPILGMVFYGLIDSCLCNLQYEDRIKGLYNFFLEIFQTIIQFGIVGIGLFLINAYKSNISPKISLAFITTYIVITLLSAVITLLQINKYYEMLKKH
;
A
#
# COMPACT_ATOMS: atom_id res chain seq x y z
N MET A 1 -7.38 -27.26 2.29
CA MET A 1 -6.71 -25.95 2.38
C MET A 1 -5.55 -25.93 3.37
N ASP A 2 -5.43 -26.91 4.29
CA ASP A 2 -4.67 -26.70 5.52
C ASP A 2 -3.32 -27.41 5.67
N ASP A 3 -2.94 -28.38 4.85
CA ASP A 3 -1.79 -29.23 5.23
C ASP A 3 -0.49 -28.96 4.47
N ASN A 4 -0.48 -28.04 3.49
CA ASN A 4 0.79 -27.68 2.84
C ASN A 4 1.58 -26.69 3.72
N PRO A 5 2.69 -27.12 4.35
CA PRO A 5 3.44 -26.30 5.29
C PRO A 5 4.09 -25.08 4.64
N ILE A 6 4.32 -25.12 3.31
CA ILE A 6 4.90 -24.00 2.55
C ILE A 6 3.85 -22.89 2.39
N VAL A 7 2.61 -23.25 2.06
CA VAL A 7 1.49 -22.30 1.94
C VAL A 7 1.22 -21.61 3.27
N LYS A 8 1.16 -22.37 4.38
CA LYS A 8 0.98 -21.80 5.73
C LYS A 8 2.12 -20.86 6.13
N LYS A 9 3.37 -21.22 5.84
CA LYS A 9 4.53 -20.36 6.14
C LYS A 9 4.51 -19.08 5.30
N LEU A 10 4.18 -19.16 4.02
CA LEU A 10 4.14 -17.98 3.16
C LEU A 10 2.98 -17.06 3.49
N ASP A 11 1.81 -17.59 3.82
CA ASP A 11 0.68 -16.81 4.33
C ASP A 11 1.07 -16.08 5.63
N ALA A 12 1.76 -16.76 6.55
CA ALA A 12 2.28 -16.15 7.77
C ALA A 12 3.33 -15.06 7.49
N ILE A 13 4.26 -15.28 6.55
CA ILE A 13 5.26 -14.28 6.13
C ILE A 13 4.58 -13.08 5.49
N THR A 14 3.62 -13.30 4.59
CA THR A 14 2.87 -12.25 3.90
C THR A 14 2.09 -11.41 4.90
N LYS A 15 1.36 -12.06 5.81
CA LYS A 15 0.66 -11.38 6.91
C LYS A 15 1.62 -10.59 7.78
N THR A 16 2.74 -11.19 8.19
CA THR A 16 3.77 -10.50 9.00
C THR A 16 4.33 -9.28 8.27
N LEU A 17 4.63 -9.41 6.97
CA LEU A 17 5.11 -8.32 6.14
C LEU A 17 4.08 -7.18 6.07
N PHE A 18 2.82 -7.48 5.80
CA PHE A 18 1.76 -6.46 5.76
C PHE A 18 1.44 -5.88 7.14
N THR A 19 1.58 -6.66 8.21
CA THR A 19 1.52 -6.15 9.58
C THR A 19 2.66 -5.15 9.82
N ILE A 20 3.89 -5.48 9.45
CA ILE A 20 5.04 -4.57 9.56
C ILE A 20 4.81 -3.31 8.71
N ILE A 21 4.33 -3.43 7.48
CA ILE A 21 4.01 -2.29 6.60
C ILE A 21 2.92 -1.42 7.23
N ARG A 22 1.85 -2.01 7.77
CA ARG A 22 0.78 -1.28 8.48
C ARG A 22 1.33 -0.60 9.74
N SER A 23 2.13 -1.28 10.54
CA SER A 23 2.76 -0.74 11.75
C SER A 23 3.74 0.39 11.44
N LEU A 24 4.58 0.24 10.42
CA LEU A 24 5.44 1.33 9.92
C LEU A 24 4.59 2.50 9.46
N GLY A 25 3.51 2.24 8.73
CA GLY A 25 2.54 3.25 8.35
C GLY A 25 1.94 4.00 9.53
N ILE A 26 1.59 3.30 10.61
CA ILE A 26 1.11 3.92 11.86
C ILE A 26 2.20 4.79 12.47
N VAL A 27 3.45 4.31 12.56
CA VAL A 27 4.58 5.10 13.07
C VAL A 27 4.78 6.37 12.23
N PHE A 28 4.69 6.25 10.90
CA PHE A 28 4.76 7.39 9.99
C PHE A 28 3.59 8.36 10.20
N ILE A 29 2.36 7.87 10.36
CA ILE A 29 1.19 8.69 10.70
C ILE A 29 1.38 9.41 12.03
N THR A 30 1.96 8.75 13.03
CA THR A 30 2.24 9.35 14.34
C THR A 30 3.29 10.46 14.23
N ILE A 31 4.39 10.23 13.51
CA ILE A 31 5.41 11.25 13.22
C ILE A 31 4.80 12.42 12.44
N MET A 32 3.89 12.11 11.51
CA MET A 32 3.15 13.11 10.74
C MET A 32 2.22 13.95 11.62
N ILE A 33 1.48 13.34 12.55
CA ILE A 33 0.62 14.06 13.51
C ILE A 33 1.47 14.95 14.43
N ASP A 34 2.61 14.45 14.91
CA ASP A 34 3.54 15.22 15.74
C ASP A 34 4.11 16.42 14.97
N ALA A 35 4.49 16.22 13.70
CA ALA A 35 4.91 17.27 12.78
C ALA A 35 3.78 18.26 12.39
N ILE A 36 2.50 17.84 12.42
CA ILE A 36 1.37 18.77 12.29
C ILE A 36 1.23 19.63 13.55
N ILE A 37 1.46 19.06 14.73
CA ILE A 37 1.36 19.79 16.01
C ILE A 37 2.49 20.82 16.13
N SER A 38 3.71 20.50 15.67
CA SER A 38 4.88 21.38 15.74
C SER A 38 5.13 22.22 14.46
N PRO A 39 5.18 23.57 14.52
CA PRO A 39 5.25 24.44 13.33
C PRO A 39 6.52 24.30 12.45
N SER A 40 7.58 23.64 12.93
CA SER A 40 8.91 23.68 12.31
C SER A 40 9.19 22.60 11.26
N TYR A 41 8.30 21.63 11.03
CA TYR A 41 8.58 20.42 10.23
C TYR A 41 7.80 20.29 8.92
N TYR A 42 7.30 21.42 8.39
CA TYR A 42 6.34 21.46 7.30
C TYR A 42 6.81 20.84 5.97
N SER A 43 8.05 21.12 5.56
CA SER A 43 8.65 20.57 4.33
C SER A 43 9.01 19.09 4.46
N GLY A 44 9.44 18.67 5.66
CA GLY A 44 9.68 17.27 5.99
C GLY A 44 8.40 16.43 5.94
N PHE A 45 7.28 16.99 6.41
CA PHE A 45 5.97 16.34 6.37
C PHE A 45 5.50 16.03 4.95
N ILE A 46 5.48 17.02 4.03
CA ILE A 46 5.02 16.80 2.64
C ILE A 46 5.89 15.75 1.93
N ALA A 47 7.21 15.81 2.14
CA ALA A 47 8.14 14.83 1.59
C ALA A 47 7.92 13.42 2.19
N LEU A 48 7.62 13.32 3.49
CA LEU A 48 7.30 12.07 4.17
C LEU A 48 5.98 11.46 3.70
N THR A 49 4.90 12.25 3.58
CA THR A 49 3.60 11.76 3.12
C THR A 49 3.66 11.23 1.70
N LEU A 50 4.34 11.96 0.81
CA LEU A 50 4.54 11.56 -0.58
C LEU A 50 5.50 10.38 -0.67
N GLY A 51 6.57 10.37 0.12
CA GLY A 51 7.53 9.26 0.19
C GLY A 51 6.85 7.96 0.61
N VAL A 52 6.20 7.95 1.77
CA VAL A 52 5.53 6.76 2.34
C VAL A 52 4.48 6.19 1.39
N LEU A 53 3.71 7.02 0.68
CA LEU A 53 2.74 6.52 -0.30
C LEU A 53 3.35 6.07 -1.63
N SER A 54 4.48 6.66 -2.05
CA SER A 54 5.24 6.18 -3.21
C SER A 54 5.83 4.80 -2.95
N PHE A 55 6.20 4.53 -1.69
CA PHE A 55 6.83 3.28 -1.31
C PHE A 55 5.88 2.08 -1.34
N VAL A 56 4.59 2.21 -1.01
CA VAL A 56 3.69 1.05 -0.91
C VAL A 56 3.47 0.31 -2.25
N PRO A 57 3.15 0.97 -3.37
CA PRO A 57 3.01 0.30 -4.67
C PRO A 57 4.34 -0.24 -5.20
N ILE A 58 5.44 0.49 -4.96
CA ILE A 58 6.79 0.08 -5.36
C ILE A 58 7.23 -1.16 -4.58
N LEU A 59 7.03 -1.17 -3.26
CA LEU A 59 7.30 -2.34 -2.41
C LEU A 59 6.41 -3.51 -2.83
N GLY A 60 5.14 -3.29 -3.15
CA GLY A 60 4.25 -4.33 -3.69
C GLY A 60 4.81 -5.00 -4.96
N MET A 61 5.38 -4.23 -5.88
CA MET A 61 6.06 -4.73 -7.09
C MET A 61 7.39 -5.45 -6.78
N VAL A 62 8.19 -4.92 -5.85
CA VAL A 62 9.45 -5.55 -5.42
C VAL A 62 9.18 -6.89 -4.72
N PHE A 63 8.19 -6.93 -3.85
CA PHE A 63 7.79 -8.16 -3.15
C PHE A 63 7.08 -9.14 -4.07
N TYR A 64 6.42 -8.70 -5.15
CA TYR A 64 5.80 -9.61 -6.11
C TYR A 64 6.80 -10.64 -6.66
N GLY A 65 7.99 -10.22 -7.09
CA GLY A 65 9.00 -11.14 -7.62
C GLY A 65 9.46 -12.17 -6.59
N LEU A 66 9.59 -11.75 -5.32
CA LEU A 66 9.96 -12.63 -4.21
C LEU A 66 8.82 -13.60 -3.85
N ILE A 67 7.59 -13.11 -3.76
CA ILE A 67 6.39 -13.90 -3.47
C ILE A 67 6.16 -14.92 -4.59
N ASP A 68 6.22 -14.51 -5.86
CA ASP A 68 6.04 -15.41 -7.00
C ASP A 68 7.12 -16.50 -7.06
N SER A 69 8.37 -16.13 -6.76
CA SER A 69 9.47 -17.10 -6.64
C SER A 69 9.26 -18.09 -5.50
N CYS A 70 8.72 -17.67 -4.36
CA CYS A 70 8.38 -18.57 -3.26
C CYS A 70 7.21 -19.51 -3.60
N LEU A 71 6.25 -19.02 -4.38
CA LEU A 71 5.07 -19.78 -4.80
C LEU A 71 5.34 -20.72 -5.99
N CYS A 72 6.49 -20.59 -6.68
CA CYS A 72 6.74 -21.29 -7.95
C CYS A 72 6.75 -22.83 -7.82
N ASN A 73 7.05 -23.35 -6.64
CA ASN A 73 7.11 -24.78 -6.35
C ASN A 73 5.77 -25.37 -5.87
N LEU A 74 4.72 -24.55 -5.79
CA LEU A 74 3.39 -25.02 -5.41
C LEU A 74 2.60 -25.51 -6.62
N GLN A 75 1.53 -26.26 -6.35
CA GLN A 75 0.55 -26.58 -7.38
C GLN A 75 -0.02 -25.28 -7.98
N TYR A 76 -0.36 -25.33 -9.26
CA TYR A 76 -0.78 -24.16 -10.02
C TYR A 76 -1.93 -23.40 -9.31
N GLU A 77 -2.96 -24.10 -8.86
CA GLU A 77 -4.10 -23.50 -8.15
C GLU A 77 -3.67 -22.78 -6.86
N ASP A 78 -2.82 -23.41 -6.04
CA ASP A 78 -2.29 -22.83 -4.80
C ASP A 78 -1.43 -21.59 -5.06
N ARG A 79 -0.60 -21.61 -6.11
CA ARG A 79 0.20 -20.45 -6.53
C ARG A 79 -0.69 -19.28 -6.94
N ILE A 80 -1.68 -19.52 -7.80
CA ILE A 80 -2.58 -18.46 -8.27
C ILE A 80 -3.38 -17.88 -7.09
N LYS A 81 -3.85 -18.72 -6.16
CA LYS A 81 -4.56 -18.28 -4.96
C LYS A 81 -3.68 -17.44 -4.03
N GLY A 82 -2.41 -17.83 -3.86
CA GLY A 82 -1.43 -17.05 -3.10
C GLY A 82 -1.20 -15.66 -3.70
N LEU A 83 -1.04 -15.58 -5.02
CA LEU A 83 -0.89 -14.30 -5.73
C LEU A 83 -2.15 -13.44 -5.64
N TYR A 84 -3.34 -14.03 -5.79
CA TYR A 84 -4.61 -13.33 -5.63
C TYR A 84 -4.72 -12.67 -4.25
N ASN A 85 -4.45 -13.42 -3.17
CA ASN A 85 -4.48 -12.91 -1.81
C ASN A 85 -3.43 -11.81 -1.57
N PHE A 86 -2.23 -11.98 -2.13
CA PHE A 86 -1.18 -10.96 -2.05
C PHE A 86 -1.62 -9.62 -2.67
N PHE A 87 -2.20 -9.64 -3.87
CA PHE A 87 -2.68 -8.41 -4.50
C PHE A 87 -3.91 -7.80 -3.79
N LEU A 88 -4.77 -8.62 -3.17
CA LEU A 88 -5.83 -8.11 -2.29
C LEU A 88 -5.28 -7.33 -1.10
N GLU A 89 -4.24 -7.85 -0.43
CA GLU A 89 -3.58 -7.17 0.69
C GLU A 89 -2.93 -5.86 0.25
N ILE A 90 -2.29 -5.83 -0.93
CA ILE A 90 -1.79 -4.58 -1.54
C ILE A 90 -2.93 -3.59 -1.74
N PHE A 91 -4.05 -4.02 -2.31
CA PHE A 91 -5.18 -3.15 -2.60
C PHE A 91 -5.79 -2.54 -1.32
N GLN A 92 -5.98 -3.35 -0.29
CA GLN A 92 -6.43 -2.87 1.02
C GLN A 92 -5.45 -1.84 1.61
N THR A 93 -4.15 -2.09 1.47
CA THR A 93 -3.10 -1.19 1.95
C THR A 93 -3.13 0.15 1.21
N ILE A 94 -3.32 0.14 -0.12
CA ILE A 94 -3.48 1.36 -0.94
C ILE A 94 -4.71 2.16 -0.48
N ILE A 95 -5.85 1.52 -0.23
CA ILE A 95 -7.07 2.20 0.24
C ILE A 95 -6.82 2.83 1.62
N GLN A 96 -6.27 2.06 2.55
CA GLN A 96 -6.04 2.51 3.92
C GLN A 96 -5.12 3.73 3.98
N PHE A 97 -3.97 3.67 3.31
CA PHE A 97 -3.06 4.81 3.25
C PHE A 97 -3.60 5.94 2.39
N GLY A 98 -4.28 5.63 1.29
CA GLY A 98 -4.96 6.59 0.42
C GLY A 98 -5.88 7.52 1.20
N ILE A 99 -6.79 6.96 2.01
CA ILE A 99 -7.73 7.72 2.84
C ILE A 99 -6.99 8.53 3.91
N VAL A 100 -6.05 7.91 4.62
CA VAL A 100 -5.33 8.56 5.72
C VAL A 100 -4.50 9.75 5.22
N GLY A 101 -3.78 9.60 4.11
CA GLY A 101 -2.96 10.70 3.57
C GLY A 101 -3.81 11.87 3.04
N ILE A 102 -5.01 11.63 2.48
CA ILE A 102 -5.95 12.71 2.14
C ILE A 102 -6.37 13.47 3.40
N GLY A 103 -6.76 12.75 4.46
CA GLY A 103 -7.18 13.36 5.72
C GLY A 103 -6.08 14.22 6.34
N LEU A 104 -4.87 13.67 6.45
CA LEU A 104 -3.71 14.37 6.98
C LEU A 104 -3.33 15.58 6.14
N PHE A 105 -3.43 15.48 4.80
CA PHE A 105 -3.18 16.60 3.91
C PHE A 105 -4.19 17.74 4.14
N LEU A 106 -5.49 17.44 4.19
CA LEU A 106 -6.54 18.44 4.39
C LEU A 106 -6.40 19.16 5.72
N ILE A 107 -6.16 18.42 6.81
CA ILE A 107 -5.92 18.99 8.15
C ILE A 107 -4.73 19.95 8.12
N ASN A 108 -3.64 19.53 7.46
CA ASN A 108 -2.43 20.32 7.44
C ASN A 108 -2.59 21.57 6.57
N ALA A 109 -3.16 21.44 5.37
CA ALA A 109 -3.44 22.57 4.47
C ALA A 109 -4.32 23.64 5.13
N TYR A 110 -5.30 23.22 5.95
CA TYR A 110 -6.09 24.13 6.76
C TYR A 110 -5.25 24.87 7.81
N LYS A 111 -4.40 24.16 8.56
CA LYS A 111 -3.62 24.73 9.67
C LYS A 111 -2.51 25.71 9.22
N SER A 112 -1.97 25.50 8.04
CA SER A 112 -0.72 26.14 7.58
C SER A 112 -0.91 27.28 6.59
N ASN A 113 -2.17 27.61 6.25
CA ASN A 113 -2.48 28.70 5.34
C ASN A 113 -1.72 28.60 4.00
N ILE A 114 -1.43 27.37 3.53
CA ILE A 114 -0.72 27.18 2.25
C ILE A 114 -1.54 27.84 1.13
N SER A 115 -0.83 28.45 0.18
CA SER A 115 -1.43 28.88 -1.08
C SER A 115 -2.31 27.78 -1.69
N PRO A 116 -3.61 28.05 -1.94
CA PRO A 116 -4.54 27.05 -2.46
C PRO A 116 -4.03 26.34 -3.73
N LYS A 117 -3.23 27.03 -4.55
CA LYS A 117 -2.64 26.49 -5.79
C LYS A 117 -1.62 25.38 -5.51
N ILE A 118 -0.76 25.56 -4.51
CA ILE A 118 0.26 24.58 -4.13
C ILE A 118 -0.41 23.38 -3.48
N SER A 119 -1.36 23.63 -2.58
CA SER A 119 -2.15 22.57 -1.94
C SER A 119 -2.87 21.69 -2.95
N LEU A 120 -3.50 22.32 -3.94
CA LEU A 120 -4.21 21.62 -5.00
C LEU A 120 -3.28 20.73 -5.83
N ALA A 121 -2.11 21.23 -6.24
CA ALA A 121 -1.16 20.46 -7.03
C ALA A 121 -0.70 19.18 -6.29
N PHE A 122 -0.46 19.27 -4.98
CA PHE A 122 -0.07 18.13 -4.16
C PHE A 122 -1.21 17.12 -3.98
N ILE A 123 -2.44 17.56 -3.68
CA ILE A 123 -3.62 16.67 -3.59
C ILE A 123 -3.86 15.97 -4.91
N THR A 124 -3.83 16.71 -6.02
CA THR A 124 -4.07 16.13 -7.34
C THR A 124 -3.02 15.06 -7.65
N THR A 125 -1.73 15.34 -7.40
CA THR A 125 -0.66 14.36 -7.59
C THR A 125 -0.87 13.13 -6.72
N TYR A 126 -1.22 13.33 -5.44
CA TYR A 126 -1.50 12.26 -4.49
C TYR A 126 -2.64 11.35 -4.95
N ILE A 127 -3.76 11.95 -5.36
CA ILE A 127 -4.94 11.22 -5.84
C ILE A 127 -4.60 10.43 -7.10
N VAL A 128 -3.90 11.05 -8.05
CA VAL A 128 -3.51 10.39 -9.30
C VAL A 128 -2.63 9.17 -9.04
N ILE A 129 -1.60 9.27 -8.20
CA ILE A 129 -0.72 8.14 -7.86
C ILE A 129 -1.50 7.03 -7.16
N THR A 130 -2.36 7.38 -6.21
CA THR A 130 -3.18 6.41 -5.46
C THR A 130 -4.14 5.66 -6.40
N LEU A 131 -4.82 6.39 -7.29
CA LEU A 131 -5.75 5.81 -8.26
C LEU A 131 -5.03 4.92 -9.26
N LEU A 132 -3.92 5.37 -9.84
CA LEU A 132 -3.12 4.55 -10.76
C LEU A 132 -2.67 3.25 -10.11
N SER A 133 -2.18 3.33 -8.87
CA SER A 133 -1.76 2.16 -8.10
C SER A 133 -2.92 1.20 -7.82
N ALA A 134 -4.09 1.74 -7.46
CA ALA A 134 -5.30 0.97 -7.25
C ALA A 134 -5.77 0.27 -8.54
N VAL A 135 -5.78 0.96 -9.68
CA VAL A 135 -6.15 0.38 -10.98
C VAL A 135 -5.21 -0.76 -11.38
N ILE A 136 -3.89 -0.54 -11.30
CA ILE A 136 -2.89 -1.58 -11.63
C ILE A 136 -3.09 -2.81 -10.74
N THR A 137 -3.32 -2.61 -9.44
CA THR A 137 -3.54 -3.69 -8.49
C THR A 137 -4.84 -4.45 -8.80
N LEU A 138 -5.93 -3.75 -9.12
CA LEU A 138 -7.20 -4.36 -9.53
C LEU A 138 -7.07 -5.20 -10.80
N LEU A 139 -6.28 -4.75 -11.78
CA LEU A 139 -6.00 -5.53 -12.99
C LEU A 139 -5.31 -6.85 -12.65
N GLN A 140 -4.36 -6.85 -11.70
CA GLN A 140 -3.72 -8.08 -11.22
C GLN A 140 -4.70 -8.98 -10.48
N ILE A 141 -5.52 -8.43 -9.56
CA ILE A 141 -6.56 -9.17 -8.85
C ILE A 141 -7.50 -9.86 -9.86
N ASN A 142 -7.98 -9.13 -10.85
CA ASN A 142 -8.87 -9.67 -11.88
C ASN A 142 -8.20 -10.77 -12.71
N LYS A 143 -6.93 -10.58 -13.09
CA LYS A 143 -6.14 -11.59 -13.80
C LYS A 143 -6.08 -12.91 -13.01
N TYR A 144 -5.70 -12.86 -11.74
CA TYR A 144 -5.59 -14.08 -10.92
C TYR A 144 -6.96 -14.68 -10.57
N TYR A 145 -8.00 -13.85 -10.39
CA TYR A 145 -9.37 -14.32 -10.21
C TYR A 145 -9.87 -15.13 -11.42
N GLU A 146 -9.67 -14.62 -12.64
CA GLU A 146 -10.05 -15.33 -13.87
C GLU A 146 -9.23 -16.61 -14.07
N MET A 147 -7.97 -16.65 -13.62
CA MET A 147 -7.17 -17.87 -13.64
C MET A 147 -7.70 -18.93 -12.66
N LEU A 148 -8.18 -18.52 -11.48
CA LEU A 148 -8.82 -19.43 -10.51
C LEU A 148 -10.15 -19.97 -11.02
N LYS A 149 -10.96 -19.13 -11.67
CA LYS A 149 -12.28 -19.53 -12.18
C LYS A 149 -12.22 -20.59 -13.30
N LYS A 150 -11.08 -20.68 -14.00
CA LYS A 150 -10.84 -21.59 -15.11
C LYS A 150 -10.29 -22.95 -14.68
N HIS A 151 -10.09 -23.19 -13.38
CA HIS A 151 -9.62 -24.46 -12.80
C HIS A 151 -10.64 -24.91 -11.75
#